data_AF-A0A0F9NQT3-F1
#
_entry.id   AF-A0A0F9NQT3-F1
#
_cell.length_a   1.000
_cell.length_b   1.000
_cell.length_c   1.000
_cell.angle_alpha   90.00
_cell.angle_beta   90.00
_cell.angle_gamma   90.00
#
_symmetry.space_group_name_H-M   'P 1'
#
loop_
_entity.id
_entity.type
_entity.pdbx_description
1 polymer ?
#
loop_
_entity_poly.entity_id
_entity_poly.type
_entity_poly.pdbx_seq_one_letter_code
_entity_poly.pdbx_strand_id
1 'polypeptide(L)'
;MKNGDFPIDVDFGAGFMGMVWEGIGRQNMHFGQTISELVDNSISAVPKDQYGTPTAFRVEIIIANHGDEIEVLIADQSCGIEAKDLSSCVLSLGGSGPVGGVLNEHGYGLKNAICSMTRGNKMPFRIETSPKHVAKDNQIFFVDGPFHMGMKVDTAQGWSENDLTNTLDQHSSIGTRIYVSTTMDHVRTVYPSGKSFASYMDRIGEFLGIRYRGLLEHHKSNRILLKWIDKDDIKSKKIIPIEIPYCGEVTERHFDIEGEKIIYRFGRLNESKPKDTGMGWPYELMLSYQCNQRTQGVDIVCKGIVLKSGVFTEIFDRSKHNKYNEFCGEIILPDSFSTIVNKTDITTDHPGWVRLCEILSSDIDAYTIKRDTNAIRESLIRQQLIKILTGHNPGAKVQIEKSIGGVEIDISVRNPDGTIYIMELKAGNAEPKDIGQLLLYAYCIRASDGKIPERCILVASGFNSSVEQIAKTLSEKCDINIELLKREEAIGE
;
A
#
# COMPACT_ATOMS: atom_id res chain seq x y z
N MET A 1 31.53 -40.72 37.55
CA MET A 1 31.15 -39.96 36.34
C MET A 1 31.14 -38.50 36.74
N LYS A 2 31.97 -37.68 36.07
CA LYS A 2 32.27 -36.30 36.45
C LYS A 2 31.15 -35.34 36.01
N ASN A 3 30.95 -34.32 36.84
CA ASN A 3 30.14 -33.13 36.60
C ASN A 3 30.31 -32.62 35.17
N GLY A 4 29.20 -32.48 34.44
CA GLY A 4 29.17 -31.78 33.17
C GLY A 4 29.24 -30.29 33.41
N ASP A 5 30.39 -29.71 33.11
CA ASP A 5 30.64 -28.29 33.05
C ASP A 5 29.58 -27.61 32.17
N PHE A 6 28.71 -26.78 32.77
CA PHE A 6 28.08 -25.70 32.02
C PHE A 6 29.19 -24.76 31.55
N PRO A 7 29.13 -24.20 30.33
CA PRO A 7 30.12 -23.22 29.92
C PRO A 7 30.10 -22.07 30.93
N ILE A 8 31.27 -21.88 31.55
CA ILE A 8 31.64 -20.77 32.43
C ILE A 8 30.99 -19.49 31.90
N ASP A 9 30.29 -18.75 32.77
CA ASP A 9 29.79 -17.40 32.50
C ASP A 9 30.88 -16.61 31.76
N VAL A 10 30.69 -16.45 30.46
CA VAL A 10 31.60 -15.67 29.63
C VAL A 10 31.32 -14.23 30.01
N ASP A 11 32.26 -13.61 30.74
CA ASP A 11 32.28 -12.17 30.97
C ASP A 11 32.47 -11.49 29.60
N PHE A 12 31.35 -11.20 28.95
CA PHE A 12 31.33 -10.52 27.68
C PHE A 12 31.72 -9.06 27.90
N GLY A 13 33.03 -8.79 27.85
CA GLY A 13 33.56 -7.43 27.94
C GLY A 13 32.88 -6.47 26.95
N ALA A 14 32.99 -5.16 27.20
CA ALA A 14 32.30 -4.10 26.45
C ALA A 14 32.38 -4.23 24.92
N GLY A 15 33.46 -4.82 24.38
CA GLY A 15 33.62 -5.08 22.95
C GLY A 15 32.64 -6.11 22.35
N PHE A 16 32.24 -7.14 23.10
CA PHE A 16 31.26 -8.14 22.64
C PHE A 16 29.85 -7.55 22.59
N MET A 17 29.46 -6.76 23.59
CA MET A 17 28.16 -6.07 23.57
C MET A 17 28.06 -5.05 22.43
N GLY A 18 29.15 -4.35 22.10
CA GLY A 18 29.22 -3.53 20.89
C GLY A 18 28.94 -4.33 19.60
N MET A 19 29.47 -5.55 19.49
CA MET A 19 29.20 -6.46 18.37
C MET A 19 27.75 -6.96 18.34
N VAL A 20 27.13 -7.19 19.51
CA VAL A 20 25.71 -7.60 19.61
C VAL A 20 24.79 -6.50 19.10
N TRP A 21 24.98 -5.25 19.55
CA TRP A 21 24.18 -4.11 19.07
C TRP A 21 24.43 -3.79 17.60
N GLU A 22 25.67 -3.93 17.11
CA GLU A 22 25.97 -3.82 15.68
C GLU A 22 25.27 -4.94 14.88
N GLY A 23 25.24 -6.17 15.41
CA GLY A 23 24.54 -7.31 14.81
C GLY A 23 23.03 -7.11 14.76
N ILE A 24 22.43 -6.55 15.82
CA ILE A 24 21.01 -6.19 15.86
C ILE A 24 20.69 -5.11 14.81
N GLY A 25 21.57 -4.14 14.62
CA GLY A 25 21.41 -3.10 13.57
C GLY A 25 21.51 -3.63 12.13
N ARG A 26 21.95 -4.87 11.92
CA ARG A 26 22.08 -5.48 10.57
C ARG A 26 20.81 -6.16 10.07
N GLN A 27 19.66 -5.98 10.73
CA GLN A 27 18.38 -6.55 10.27
C GLN A 27 17.81 -5.95 8.97
N ASN A 28 18.57 -5.09 8.27
CA ASN A 28 18.25 -4.50 6.96
C ASN A 28 16.84 -3.86 6.90
N MET A 29 16.41 -3.27 8.01
CA MET A 29 15.14 -2.53 8.07
C MET A 29 15.28 -1.25 7.25
N HIS A 30 14.31 -0.99 6.38
CA HIS A 30 14.22 0.31 5.72
C HIS A 30 13.71 1.37 6.69
N PHE A 31 14.03 2.63 6.43
CA PHE A 31 13.75 3.73 7.37
C PHE A 31 12.26 3.86 7.72
N GLY A 32 11.36 3.64 6.76
CA GLY A 32 9.92 3.59 7.02
C GLY A 32 9.52 2.51 8.05
N GLN A 33 10.16 1.33 7.98
CA GLN A 33 9.92 0.24 8.94
C GLN A 33 10.45 0.60 10.33
N THR A 34 11.59 1.27 10.42
CA THR A 34 12.13 1.72 11.72
C THR A 34 11.21 2.76 12.36
N ILE A 35 10.65 3.69 11.58
CA ILE A 35 9.63 4.63 12.05
C ILE A 35 8.40 3.87 12.54
N SER A 36 7.91 2.89 11.77
CA SER A 36 6.72 2.14 12.16
C SER A 36 6.88 1.35 13.44
N GLU A 37 8.05 0.78 13.73
CA GLU A 37 8.28 0.11 15.01
C GLU A 37 8.14 1.08 16.19
N LEU A 38 8.62 2.31 16.06
CA LEU A 38 8.48 3.33 17.10
C LEU A 38 7.02 3.77 17.24
N VAL A 39 6.29 3.94 16.13
CA VAL A 39 4.85 4.24 16.13
C VAL A 39 4.03 3.10 16.73
N ASP A 40 4.36 1.84 16.43
CA ASP A 40 3.69 0.65 16.98
C ASP A 40 3.79 0.61 18.52
N ASN A 41 4.94 1.03 19.06
CA ASN A 41 5.13 1.17 20.51
C ASN A 41 4.23 2.27 21.09
N SER A 42 4.18 3.43 20.44
CA SER A 42 3.30 4.54 20.86
C SER A 42 1.82 4.14 20.84
N ILE A 43 1.36 3.43 19.82
CA ILE A 43 -0.01 2.90 19.72
C ILE A 43 -0.28 1.83 20.78
N SER A 44 0.70 0.95 21.05
CA SER A 44 0.57 -0.10 22.07
C SER A 44 0.47 0.45 23.50
N ALA A 45 1.04 1.62 23.75
CA ALA A 45 1.00 2.30 25.04
C ALA A 45 -0.32 3.04 25.31
N VAL A 46 -1.23 3.08 24.34
CA VAL A 46 -2.50 3.81 24.46
C VAL A 46 -3.34 3.20 25.59
N PRO A 47 -3.87 4.03 26.52
CA PRO A 47 -4.67 3.52 27.60
C PRO A 47 -5.97 2.91 27.05
N LYS A 48 -6.40 1.83 27.69
CA LYS A 48 -7.69 1.21 27.46
C LYS A 48 -8.75 1.90 28.31
N ASP A 49 -9.95 2.04 27.77
CA ASP A 49 -11.12 2.50 28.51
C ASP A 49 -11.58 1.45 29.54
N GLN A 50 -12.66 1.77 30.26
CA GLN A 50 -13.24 0.88 31.29
C GLN A 50 -13.74 -0.49 30.74
N TYR A 51 -13.87 -0.63 29.43
CA TYR A 51 -14.28 -1.85 28.74
C TYR A 51 -13.10 -2.61 28.13
N GLY A 52 -11.87 -2.12 28.31
CA GLY A 52 -10.67 -2.73 27.74
C GLY A 52 -10.41 -2.32 26.28
N THR A 53 -11.15 -1.35 25.74
CA THR A 53 -10.99 -0.86 24.37
C THR A 53 -9.91 0.22 24.32
N PRO A 54 -8.89 0.13 23.45
CA PRO A 54 -7.92 1.20 23.30
C PRO A 54 -8.61 2.54 22.97
N THR A 55 -8.22 3.59 23.69
CA THR A 55 -8.65 4.96 23.38
C THR A 55 -8.02 5.46 22.08
N ALA A 56 -8.29 6.71 21.69
CA ALA A 56 -7.72 7.28 20.48
C ALA A 56 -6.22 7.58 20.65
N PHE A 57 -5.40 7.16 19.69
CA PHE A 57 -3.97 7.48 19.70
C PHE A 57 -3.65 8.78 18.98
N ARG A 58 -2.59 9.44 19.45
CA ARG A 58 -1.98 10.63 18.82
C ARG A 58 -0.48 10.45 18.80
N VAL A 59 0.09 10.45 17.60
CA VAL A 59 1.52 10.32 17.38
C VAL A 59 2.00 11.44 16.46
N GLU A 60 3.07 12.12 16.85
CA GLU A 60 3.82 13.05 16.00
C GLU A 60 5.15 12.42 15.59
N ILE A 61 5.46 12.55 14.31
CA ILE A 61 6.73 12.15 13.70
C ILE A 61 7.35 13.43 13.16
N ILE A 62 8.54 13.78 13.64
CA ILE A 62 9.28 14.96 13.20
C ILE A 62 10.60 14.50 12.61
N ILE A 63 10.91 14.94 11.39
CA ILE A 63 12.15 14.59 10.69
C ILE A 63 12.83 15.88 10.23
N ALA A 64 13.97 16.22 10.82
CA ALA A 64 14.73 17.42 10.49
C ALA A 64 16.00 17.07 9.70
N ASN A 65 16.18 17.74 8.57
CA ASN A 65 17.34 17.59 7.70
C ASN A 65 18.38 18.69 7.97
N HIS A 66 19.53 18.30 8.53
CA HIS A 66 20.66 19.19 8.81
C HIS A 66 21.84 18.95 7.84
N GLY A 67 21.58 18.31 6.68
CA GLY A 67 22.59 17.97 5.70
C GLY A 67 23.09 16.54 5.88
N ASP A 68 24.23 16.37 6.54
CA ASP A 68 24.85 15.04 6.73
C ASP A 68 24.17 14.20 7.83
N GLU A 69 23.42 14.87 8.71
CA GLU A 69 22.69 14.27 9.82
C GLU A 69 21.19 14.58 9.70
N ILE A 70 20.39 13.57 10.04
CA ILE A 70 18.94 13.64 10.10
C ILE A 70 18.52 13.37 11.54
N GLU A 71 17.78 14.29 12.13
CA GLU A 71 17.16 14.09 13.44
C GLU A 71 15.74 13.59 13.27
N VAL A 72 15.39 12.54 14.02
CA VAL A 72 14.05 11.97 14.07
C VAL A 72 13.52 12.06 15.48
N LEU A 73 12.31 12.57 15.62
CA LEU A 73 11.56 12.57 16.87
C LEU A 73 10.22 11.86 16.66
N ILE A 74 9.96 10.84 17.46
CA ILE A 74 8.64 10.20 17.59
C ILE A 74 8.09 10.58 18.96
N ALA A 75 6.91 11.19 19.00
CA ALA A 75 6.29 11.63 20.24
C ALA A 75 4.83 11.17 20.32
N ASP A 76 4.41 10.74 21.51
CA ASP A 76 3.04 10.31 21.79
C ASP A 76 2.48 10.91 23.07
N GLN A 77 1.16 10.77 23.23
CA GLN A 77 0.42 11.12 24.45
C GLN A 77 -0.25 9.89 25.06
N SER A 78 0.54 8.82 25.19
CA SER A 78 0.12 7.55 25.77
C SER A 78 0.37 7.53 27.29
N CYS A 79 0.45 6.35 27.92
CA CYS A 79 0.58 6.25 29.39
C CYS A 79 1.97 6.63 29.97
N GLY A 80 2.98 6.77 29.12
CA GLY A 80 4.38 6.87 29.53
C GLY A 80 4.93 5.54 30.07
N ILE A 81 6.24 5.52 30.28
CA ILE A 81 7.04 4.40 30.78
C ILE A 81 7.56 4.73 32.18
N GLU A 82 7.40 3.80 33.12
CA GLU A 82 7.93 3.87 34.48
C GLU A 82 9.46 3.71 34.50
N ALA A 83 10.18 4.36 35.43
CA ALA A 83 11.65 4.29 35.50
C ALA A 83 12.19 2.86 35.62
N LYS A 84 11.46 2.02 36.36
CA LYS A 84 11.78 0.60 36.48
C LYS A 84 11.68 -0.10 35.12
N ASP A 85 10.60 0.10 34.39
CA ASP A 85 10.39 -0.55 33.09
C ASP A 85 11.33 -0.03 32.02
N LEU A 86 11.66 1.27 32.07
CA LEU A 86 12.69 1.86 31.20
C LEU A 86 14.04 1.17 31.43
N SER A 87 14.46 1.00 32.69
CA SER A 87 15.73 0.33 33.02
C SER A 87 15.73 -1.19 32.80
N SER A 88 14.67 -1.90 33.22
CA SER A 88 14.65 -3.37 33.21
C SER A 88 14.10 -4.00 31.92
N CYS A 89 13.31 -3.27 31.14
CA CYS A 89 12.64 -3.81 29.95
C CYS A 89 13.11 -3.13 28.67
N VAL A 90 13.07 -1.81 28.61
CA VAL A 90 13.42 -1.05 27.40
C VAL A 90 14.92 -1.16 27.10
N LEU A 91 15.77 -0.96 28.12
CA LEU A 91 17.23 -0.97 28.00
C LEU A 91 17.85 -2.39 28.06
N SER A 92 17.09 -3.40 28.48
CA SER A 92 17.57 -4.78 28.55
C SER A 92 17.40 -5.53 27.22
N LEU A 93 18.42 -6.29 26.82
CA LEU A 93 18.34 -7.23 25.70
C LEU A 93 17.33 -8.33 26.04
N GLY A 94 16.27 -8.43 25.24
CA GLY A 94 15.17 -9.40 25.46
C GLY A 94 14.18 -9.03 26.56
N GLY A 95 14.31 -7.84 27.15
CA GLY A 95 13.28 -7.31 28.04
C GLY A 95 12.00 -6.98 27.28
N SER A 96 10.90 -7.64 27.63
CA SER A 96 9.53 -7.22 27.28
C SER A 96 8.98 -6.34 28.41
N GLY A 97 8.38 -5.19 28.07
CA GLY A 97 7.67 -4.36 29.05
C GLY A 97 6.48 -5.11 29.66
N PRO A 98 6.00 -4.70 30.85
CA PRO A 98 4.86 -5.35 31.51
C PRO A 98 3.52 -5.15 30.77
N VAL A 99 3.44 -4.16 29.87
CA VAL A 99 2.25 -3.86 29.07
C VAL A 99 2.44 -4.39 27.64
N GLY A 100 2.06 -5.64 27.42
CA GLY A 100 1.97 -6.24 26.09
C GLY A 100 0.76 -5.68 25.33
N GLY A 101 0.95 -4.61 24.57
CA GLY A 101 -0.03 -4.16 23.58
C GLY A 101 -0.11 -5.13 22.39
N VAL A 102 -1.21 -5.10 21.64
CA VAL A 102 -1.46 -6.02 20.51
C VAL A 102 -0.32 -5.99 19.48
N LEU A 103 0.33 -4.84 19.31
CA LEU A 103 1.45 -4.62 18.39
C LEU A 103 2.84 -4.81 19.03
N ASN A 104 2.96 -5.14 20.32
CA ASN A 104 4.24 -5.30 21.02
C ASN A 104 4.46 -6.75 21.47
N GLU A 105 4.76 -7.64 20.51
CA GLU A 105 4.89 -9.08 20.74
C GLU A 105 6.23 -9.52 21.34
N HIS A 106 7.35 -9.03 20.79
CA HIS A 106 8.66 -9.66 20.99
C HIS A 106 9.61 -8.91 21.93
N GLY A 107 9.31 -7.65 22.29
CA GLY A 107 10.18 -6.83 23.16
C GLY A 107 11.47 -6.32 22.51
N TYR A 108 11.71 -6.59 21.22
CA TYR A 108 12.93 -6.15 20.49
C TYR A 108 12.71 -4.99 19.51
N GLY A 109 11.48 -4.70 19.09
CA GLY A 109 11.18 -3.76 17.99
C GLY A 109 11.81 -2.38 18.17
N LEU A 110 11.63 -1.75 19.34
CA LEU A 110 12.21 -0.43 19.64
C LEU A 110 13.75 -0.44 19.57
N LYS A 111 14.38 -1.46 20.15
CA LYS A 111 15.84 -1.62 20.16
C LYS A 111 16.39 -1.80 18.75
N ASN A 112 15.73 -2.64 17.95
CA ASN A 112 16.12 -2.90 16.56
C ASN A 112 15.97 -1.65 15.69
N ALA A 113 14.88 -0.90 15.87
CA ALA A 113 14.64 0.35 15.16
C ALA A 113 15.71 1.41 15.49
N ILE A 114 15.98 1.65 16.78
CA ILE A 114 17.02 2.61 17.21
C ILE A 114 18.39 2.17 16.72
N CYS A 115 18.77 0.90 16.86
CA CYS A 115 20.06 0.41 16.37
C CYS A 115 20.18 0.56 14.85
N SER A 116 19.11 0.29 14.08
CA SER A 116 19.12 0.43 12.62
C SER A 116 19.29 1.90 12.20
N MET A 117 18.55 2.81 12.84
CA MET A 117 18.66 4.25 12.58
C MET A 117 20.05 4.80 12.93
N THR A 118 20.62 4.36 14.05
CA THR A 118 21.89 4.87 14.59
C THR A 118 23.14 4.18 14.01
N ARG A 119 23.04 3.55 12.83
CA ARG A 119 24.15 2.82 12.17
C ARG A 119 24.79 1.72 13.02
N GLY A 120 23.95 0.93 13.69
CA GLY A 120 24.37 -0.11 14.61
C GLY A 120 24.86 0.48 15.93
N ASN A 121 24.08 1.40 16.51
CA ASN A 121 24.35 1.99 17.82
C ASN A 121 25.60 2.89 17.88
N LYS A 122 25.86 3.64 16.80
CA LYS A 122 27.03 4.54 16.64
C LYS A 122 26.66 6.02 16.66
N MET A 123 25.37 6.36 16.62
CA MET A 123 24.84 7.72 16.65
C MET A 123 23.99 7.92 17.92
N PRO A 124 23.85 9.16 18.41
CA PRO A 124 23.11 9.43 19.63
C PRO A 124 21.60 9.18 19.45
N PHE A 125 20.98 8.78 20.55
CA PHE A 125 19.53 8.76 20.71
C PHE A 125 19.19 9.18 22.14
N ARG A 126 17.94 9.56 22.39
CA ARG A 126 17.42 9.86 23.72
C ARG A 126 15.98 9.39 23.81
N ILE A 127 15.63 8.76 24.94
CA ILE A 127 14.25 8.41 25.26
C ILE A 127 13.85 9.23 26.46
N GLU A 128 12.80 10.04 26.31
CA GLU A 128 12.18 10.80 27.38
C GLU A 128 10.77 10.27 27.63
N THR A 129 10.37 10.16 28.88
CA THR A 129 9.06 9.63 29.24
C THR A 129 8.55 10.30 30.52
N SER A 130 7.24 10.56 30.57
CA SER A 130 6.60 11.12 31.74
C SER A 130 5.31 10.37 32.02
N PRO A 131 5.35 9.32 32.86
CA PRO A 131 4.12 8.67 33.31
C PRO A 131 3.35 9.60 34.26
N LYS A 132 2.06 9.32 34.45
CA LYS A 132 1.09 10.20 35.14
C LYS A 132 1.57 10.78 36.47
N HIS A 133 2.32 10.03 37.28
CA HIS A 133 2.77 10.50 38.58
C HIS A 133 3.96 11.48 38.49
N VAL A 134 4.83 11.30 37.49
CA VAL A 134 5.99 12.18 37.20
C VAL A 134 5.52 13.47 36.54
N ALA A 135 4.55 13.35 35.63
CA ALA A 135 3.95 14.44 34.89
C ALA A 135 3.30 15.52 35.79
N LYS A 136 2.87 15.15 37.01
CA LYS A 136 2.30 16.07 38.01
C LYS A 136 3.30 17.08 38.54
N ASP A 137 4.57 16.68 38.64
CA ASP A 137 5.66 17.50 39.16
C ASP A 137 6.45 18.17 38.02
N ASN A 138 5.88 18.17 36.81
CA ASN A 138 6.53 18.62 35.58
C ASN A 138 7.91 17.98 35.38
N GLN A 139 8.05 16.70 35.75
CA GLN A 139 9.28 15.95 35.60
C GLN A 139 9.20 15.02 34.39
N ILE A 140 10.37 14.54 33.97
CA ILE A 140 10.51 13.45 33.01
C ILE A 140 11.57 12.48 33.52
N PHE A 141 11.42 11.21 33.16
CA PHE A 141 12.54 10.28 33.13
C PHE A 141 13.18 10.31 31.76
N PHE A 142 14.50 10.18 31.70
CA PHE A 142 15.20 10.07 30.43
C PHE A 142 16.38 9.12 30.49
N VAL A 143 16.79 8.68 29.30
CA VAL A 143 18.02 7.93 29.09
C VAL A 143 18.63 8.35 27.76
N ASP A 144 19.94 8.59 27.76
CA ASP A 144 20.73 8.90 26.58
C ASP A 144 21.47 7.65 26.07
N GLY A 145 21.43 7.45 24.77
CA GLY A 145 22.24 6.48 24.06
C GLY A 145 23.65 6.99 23.73
N PRO A 146 24.52 6.14 23.15
CA PRO A 146 24.21 4.80 22.63
C PRO A 146 23.97 3.72 23.70
N PHE A 147 23.37 2.59 23.31
CA PHE A 147 23.17 1.44 24.20
C PHE A 147 24.49 0.89 24.73
N HIS A 148 24.61 0.74 26.05
CA HIS A 148 25.75 0.09 26.70
C HIS A 148 25.36 -0.55 28.03
N MET A 149 26.25 -1.36 28.62
CA MET A 149 26.01 -1.93 29.94
C MET A 149 26.01 -0.82 31.01
N GLY A 150 25.05 -0.88 31.93
CA GLY A 150 24.97 0.06 33.05
C GLY A 150 24.38 1.44 32.71
N MET A 151 23.63 1.57 31.62
CA MET A 151 22.80 2.76 31.37
C MET A 151 21.88 3.01 32.56
N LYS A 152 21.73 4.28 32.94
CA LYS A 152 20.91 4.72 34.06
C LYS A 152 19.76 5.58 33.56
N VAL A 153 18.66 5.52 34.29
CA VAL A 153 17.53 6.41 34.09
C VAL A 153 17.75 7.61 34.98
N ASP A 154 17.79 8.79 34.37
CA ASP A 154 17.91 10.07 35.06
C ASP A 154 16.58 10.81 35.06
N THR A 155 16.49 11.90 35.82
CA THR A 155 15.29 12.75 35.94
C THR A 155 15.60 14.18 35.57
N ALA A 156 14.73 14.83 34.80
CA ALA A 156 14.84 16.24 34.44
C ALA A 156 13.52 16.98 34.68
N GLN A 157 13.59 18.31 34.70
CA GLN A 157 12.43 19.21 34.76
C GLN A 157 12.00 19.55 33.33
N GLY A 158 10.75 19.23 33.00
CA GLY A 158 10.16 19.46 31.68
C GLY A 158 10.76 18.59 30.57
N TRP A 159 10.12 18.67 29.41
CA TRP A 159 10.64 18.10 28.16
C TRP A 159 11.82 18.92 27.64
N SER A 160 12.70 18.31 26.84
CA SER A 160 13.85 19.01 26.25
C SER A 160 13.44 20.25 25.45
N GLU A 161 14.23 21.34 25.52
CA GLU A 161 13.92 22.63 24.87
C GLU A 161 13.82 22.57 23.34
N ASN A 162 14.41 21.54 22.72
CA ASN A 162 14.31 21.27 21.28
C ASN A 162 13.11 20.39 20.91
N ASP A 163 12.12 20.24 21.79
CA ASP A 163 10.86 19.55 21.48
C ASP A 163 10.06 20.38 20.46
N LEU A 164 10.13 19.98 19.19
CA LEU A 164 9.45 20.64 18.08
C LEU A 164 7.99 20.20 17.92
N THR A 165 7.43 19.47 18.90
CA THR A 165 6.03 19.05 18.88
C THR A 165 5.10 20.24 19.13
N ASN A 166 4.17 20.47 18.21
CA ASN A 166 3.30 21.65 18.25
C ASN A 166 1.81 21.30 18.27
N THR A 167 1.43 20.03 18.04
CA THR A 167 0.02 19.62 17.89
C THR A 167 -0.44 18.55 18.89
N LEU A 168 0.49 17.93 19.63
CA LEU A 168 0.21 17.21 20.86
C LEU A 168 -0.42 18.21 21.84
N ASP A 169 -1.43 17.75 22.59
CA ASP A 169 -2.11 18.59 23.57
C ASP A 169 -1.09 19.19 24.55
N GLN A 170 -0.87 20.49 24.46
CA GLN A 170 0.07 21.24 25.30
C GLN A 170 -0.30 21.16 26.79
N HIS A 171 -1.53 20.73 27.12
CA HIS A 171 -2.00 20.53 28.48
C HIS A 171 -1.77 19.11 29.02
N SER A 172 -1.34 18.15 28.18
CA SER A 172 -0.98 16.81 28.62
C SER A 172 0.54 16.68 28.70
N SER A 173 1.06 16.65 29.93
CA SER A 173 2.45 16.35 30.23
C SER A 173 2.76 14.85 30.26
N ILE A 174 1.82 13.97 29.90
CA ILE A 174 2.00 12.51 29.90
C ILE A 174 2.33 12.02 28.49
N GLY A 175 3.34 11.14 28.36
CA GLY A 175 3.68 10.49 27.10
C GLY A 175 5.13 10.03 27.02
N THR A 176 5.56 9.68 25.82
CA THR A 176 6.95 9.30 25.50
C THR A 176 7.45 10.07 24.28
N ARG A 177 8.73 10.44 24.27
CA ARG A 177 9.45 11.03 23.14
C ARG A 177 10.73 10.26 22.89
N ILE A 178 10.99 9.93 21.64
CA ILE A 178 12.17 9.19 21.21
C ILE A 178 12.88 10.05 20.16
N TYR A 179 14.05 10.56 20.52
CA TYR A 179 14.94 11.31 19.66
C TYR A 179 16.01 10.36 19.13
N VAL A 180 16.22 10.34 17.82
CA VAL A 180 17.20 9.46 17.18
C VAL A 180 17.91 10.21 16.07
N SER A 181 19.24 10.16 16.08
CA SER A 181 20.03 10.69 14.99
C SER A 181 20.33 9.59 13.96
N THR A 182 20.17 9.92 12.68
CA THR A 182 20.42 9.01 11.55
C THR A 182 21.04 9.76 10.37
N THR A 183 21.19 9.07 9.24
CA THR A 183 21.83 9.61 8.04
C THR A 183 20.86 9.68 6.87
N MET A 184 21.12 10.56 5.92
CA MET A 184 20.37 10.63 4.67
C MET A 184 20.41 9.30 3.90
N ASP A 185 21.48 8.52 4.00
CA ASP A 185 21.58 7.19 3.38
C ASP A 185 20.56 6.20 3.93
N HIS A 186 20.27 6.27 5.24
CA HIS A 186 19.21 5.45 5.81
C HIS A 186 17.84 5.94 5.34
N VAL A 187 17.59 7.25 5.29
CA VAL A 187 16.33 7.82 4.75
C VAL A 187 16.08 7.38 3.31
N ARG A 188 17.12 7.36 2.47
CA ARG A 188 17.06 6.91 1.06
C ARG A 188 16.56 5.48 0.90
N THR A 189 16.66 4.63 1.92
CA THR A 189 16.16 3.24 1.86
C THR A 189 14.65 3.14 1.63
N VAL A 190 13.86 4.16 1.99
CA VAL A 190 12.40 4.19 1.69
C VAL A 190 12.16 4.25 0.19
N TYR A 191 12.95 5.05 -0.52
CA TYR A 191 12.80 5.26 -1.94
C TYR A 191 14.14 5.61 -2.59
N PRO A 192 14.95 4.59 -2.98
CA PRO A 192 16.32 4.81 -3.46
C PRO A 192 16.43 5.75 -4.67
N SER A 193 15.38 5.81 -5.50
CA SER A 193 15.30 6.68 -6.67
C SER A 193 14.87 8.12 -6.35
N GLY A 194 14.57 8.43 -5.09
CA GLY A 194 14.13 9.76 -4.66
C GLY A 194 15.23 10.79 -4.84
N LYS A 195 14.83 12.02 -5.17
CA LYS A 195 15.74 13.11 -5.54
C LYS A 195 15.74 14.29 -4.57
N SER A 196 14.76 14.35 -3.67
CA SER A 196 14.62 15.46 -2.72
C SER A 196 14.12 14.93 -1.38
N PHE A 197 14.40 15.69 -0.32
CA PHE A 197 13.94 15.34 1.03
C PHE A 197 12.42 15.25 1.13
N ALA A 198 11.71 16.21 0.51
CA ALA A 198 10.25 16.19 0.39
C ALA A 198 9.74 14.90 -0.29
N SER A 199 10.42 14.43 -1.34
CA SER A 199 10.07 13.16 -2.00
C SER A 199 10.18 11.97 -1.06
N TYR A 200 11.10 11.95 -0.09
CA TYR A 200 11.15 10.86 0.89
C TYR A 200 9.99 10.97 1.88
N MET A 201 9.60 12.18 2.28
CA MET A 201 8.47 12.41 3.19
C MET A 201 7.14 11.96 2.58
N ASP A 202 6.92 12.22 1.29
CA ASP A 202 5.74 11.72 0.56
C ASP A 202 5.67 10.19 0.59
N ARG A 203 6.82 9.52 0.43
CA ARG A 203 6.92 8.04 0.43
C ARG A 203 6.76 7.44 1.83
N ILE A 204 7.23 8.13 2.86
CA ILE A 204 6.94 7.79 4.26
C ILE A 204 5.44 7.95 4.52
N GLY A 205 4.84 9.03 4.03
CA GLY A 205 3.40 9.27 4.10
C GLY A 205 2.58 8.14 3.48
N GLU A 206 2.95 7.73 2.27
CA GLU A 206 2.35 6.60 1.57
C GLU A 206 2.51 5.29 2.35
N PHE A 207 3.72 4.98 2.81
CA PHE A 207 3.99 3.76 3.58
C PHE A 207 3.16 3.71 4.87
N LEU A 208 3.14 4.80 5.66
CA LEU A 208 2.37 4.85 6.90
C LEU A 208 0.86 4.86 6.66
N GLY A 209 0.40 5.53 5.60
CA GLY A 209 -1.00 5.58 5.21
C GLY A 209 -1.57 4.22 4.82
N ILE A 210 -0.75 3.38 4.16
CA ILE A 210 -1.08 1.98 3.87
C ILE A 210 -0.99 1.15 5.15
N ARG A 211 0.14 1.20 5.86
CA ARG A 211 0.40 0.36 7.05
C ARG A 211 -0.69 0.50 8.11
N TYR A 212 -1.08 1.73 8.42
CA TYR A 212 -2.00 2.02 9.51
C TYR A 212 -3.44 2.27 9.05
N ARG A 213 -3.81 1.99 7.78
CA ARG A 213 -5.16 2.31 7.26
C ARG A 213 -6.29 1.79 8.16
N GLY A 214 -6.21 0.52 8.56
CA GLY A 214 -7.22 -0.12 9.41
C GLY A 214 -7.35 0.53 10.78
N LEU A 215 -6.23 0.89 11.41
CA LEU A 215 -6.23 1.58 12.70
C LEU A 215 -6.70 3.05 12.59
N LEU A 216 -6.32 3.76 11.52
CA LEU A 216 -6.73 5.14 11.29
C LEU A 216 -8.23 5.26 10.99
N GLU A 217 -8.82 4.26 10.33
CA GLU A 217 -10.25 4.18 10.04
C GLU A 217 -11.07 3.74 11.26
N HIS A 218 -10.50 2.88 12.12
CA HIS A 218 -11.20 2.31 13.27
C HIS A 218 -11.76 3.38 14.23
N HIS A 219 -11.04 4.48 14.44
CA HIS A 219 -11.48 5.54 15.33
C HIS A 219 -11.15 6.93 14.76
N LYS A 220 -12.17 7.79 14.58
CA LYS A 220 -12.04 9.12 13.94
C LYS A 220 -11.03 10.06 14.60
N SER A 221 -10.74 9.85 15.88
CA SER A 221 -9.76 10.64 16.64
C SER A 221 -8.33 10.08 16.57
N ASN A 222 -8.11 8.91 15.95
CA ASN A 222 -6.77 8.38 15.71
C ASN A 222 -6.03 9.28 14.73
N ARG A 223 -4.79 9.65 15.09
CA ARG A 223 -4.00 10.61 14.31
C ARG A 223 -2.52 10.27 14.37
N ILE A 224 -1.91 10.28 13.19
CA ILE A 224 -0.46 10.38 13.02
C ILE A 224 -0.21 11.65 12.22
N LEU A 225 0.67 12.51 12.73
CA LEU A 225 1.13 13.71 12.01
C LEU A 225 2.60 13.51 11.63
N LEU A 226 2.91 13.73 10.35
CA LEU A 226 4.29 13.82 9.88
C LEU A 226 4.65 15.29 9.67
N LYS A 227 5.65 15.75 10.39
CA LYS A 227 6.28 17.06 10.27
C LYS A 227 7.71 16.86 9.80
N TRP A 228 8.19 17.74 8.95
CA TRP A 228 9.57 17.71 8.51
C TRP A 228 10.13 19.10 8.30
N ILE A 229 11.45 19.20 8.43
CA ILE A 229 12.20 20.45 8.38
C ILE A 229 13.33 20.27 7.38
N ASP A 230 13.42 21.15 6.39
CA ASP A 230 14.49 21.15 5.39
C ASP A 230 14.93 22.58 5.13
N LYS A 231 16.17 22.92 5.50
CA LYS A 231 16.74 24.28 5.35
C LYS A 231 15.80 25.36 5.92
N ASP A 232 15.39 25.17 7.17
CA ASP A 232 14.46 26.04 7.93
C ASP A 232 13.01 26.06 7.42
N ASP A 233 12.67 25.38 6.31
CA ASP A 233 11.29 25.23 5.85
C ASP A 233 10.59 24.11 6.61
N ILE A 234 9.56 24.48 7.38
CA ILE A 234 8.79 23.56 8.21
C ILE A 234 7.49 23.21 7.50
N LYS A 235 7.27 21.91 7.28
CA LYS A 235 6.03 21.38 6.69
C LYS A 235 5.42 20.33 7.59
N SER A 236 4.11 20.21 7.53
CA SER A 236 3.38 19.16 8.24
C SER A 236 2.20 18.64 7.41
N LYS A 237 1.97 17.32 7.50
CA LYS A 237 0.88 16.60 6.84
C LYS A 237 0.34 15.52 7.77
N LYS A 238 -0.99 15.40 7.81
CA LYS A 238 -1.65 14.29 8.51
C LYS A 238 -1.51 13.03 7.66
N ILE A 239 -1.14 11.90 8.28
CA ILE A 239 -1.25 10.59 7.63
C ILE A 239 -2.72 10.27 7.43
N ILE A 240 -3.10 10.03 6.17
CA ILE A 240 -4.43 9.58 5.79
C ILE A 240 -4.41 8.08 5.51
N PRO A 241 -5.47 7.33 5.83
CA PRO A 241 -5.59 5.94 5.43
C PRO A 241 -5.60 5.84 3.89
N ILE A 242 -4.84 4.87 3.36
CA ILE A 242 -4.81 4.57 1.92
C ILE A 242 -5.42 3.19 1.71
N GLU A 243 -6.68 3.19 1.28
CA GLU A 243 -7.40 1.98 0.88
C GLU A 243 -6.84 1.38 -0.41
N ILE A 244 -7.07 0.08 -0.60
CA ILE A 244 -6.79 -0.56 -1.89
C ILE A 244 -7.72 0.06 -2.94
N PRO A 245 -7.20 0.67 -4.02
CA PRO A 245 -8.02 1.41 -4.96
C PRO A 245 -8.69 0.47 -5.96
N TYR A 246 -9.70 -0.27 -5.51
CA TYR A 246 -10.46 -1.17 -6.37
C TYR A 246 -11.24 -0.42 -7.47
N CYS A 247 -11.44 -1.14 -8.57
CA CYS A 247 -12.28 -0.80 -9.71
C CYS A 247 -13.39 -1.85 -9.83
N GLY A 248 -14.65 -1.43 -9.66
CA GLY A 248 -15.81 -2.31 -9.78
C GLY A 248 -16.03 -3.20 -8.55
N GLU A 249 -16.52 -4.42 -8.78
CA GLU A 249 -16.87 -5.37 -7.73
C GLU A 249 -15.63 -5.97 -7.04
N VAL A 250 -15.74 -6.15 -5.73
CA VAL A 250 -14.73 -6.81 -4.89
C VAL A 250 -15.29 -8.16 -4.46
N THR A 251 -14.52 -9.23 -4.68
CA THR A 251 -14.86 -10.57 -4.21
C THR A 251 -14.35 -10.73 -2.78
N GLU A 252 -15.23 -11.15 -1.87
CA GLU A 252 -14.87 -11.51 -0.49
C GLU A 252 -15.09 -13.02 -0.27
N ARG A 253 -14.10 -13.67 0.35
CA ARG A 253 -14.11 -15.09 0.73
C ARG A 253 -13.77 -15.21 2.20
N HIS A 254 -14.52 -16.06 2.90
CA HIS A 254 -14.30 -16.36 4.31
C HIS A 254 -13.82 -17.80 4.41
N PHE A 255 -12.71 -17.97 5.12
CA PHE A 255 -12.10 -19.27 5.36
C PHE A 255 -12.15 -19.57 6.86
N ASP A 256 -12.56 -20.79 7.18
CA ASP A 256 -12.42 -21.38 8.51
C ASP A 256 -11.41 -22.52 8.37
N ILE A 257 -10.16 -22.28 8.78
CA ILE A 257 -9.02 -23.17 8.54
C ILE A 257 -8.30 -23.36 9.86
N GLU A 258 -8.18 -24.59 10.32
CA GLU A 258 -7.54 -24.91 11.61
C GLU A 258 -8.13 -24.12 12.80
N GLY A 259 -9.43 -23.77 12.73
CA GLY A 259 -10.14 -22.96 13.73
C GLY A 259 -9.92 -21.45 13.59
N GLU A 260 -9.15 -21.01 12.61
CA GLU A 260 -8.90 -19.61 12.32
C GLU A 260 -9.86 -19.05 11.28
N LYS A 261 -10.40 -17.87 11.56
CA LYS A 261 -11.27 -17.14 10.64
C LYS A 261 -10.47 -16.14 9.83
N ILE A 262 -10.23 -16.46 8.56
CA ILE A 262 -9.44 -15.64 7.65
C ILE A 262 -10.37 -15.03 6.60
N ILE A 263 -10.24 -13.72 6.36
CA ILE A 263 -10.99 -13.02 5.32
C ILE A 263 -10.05 -12.71 4.16
N TYR A 264 -10.43 -13.09 2.95
CA TYR A 264 -9.71 -12.76 1.73
C TYR A 264 -10.58 -11.91 0.82
N ARG A 265 -10.10 -10.71 0.49
CA ARG A 265 -10.75 -9.78 -0.43
C ARG A 265 -9.88 -9.54 -1.63
N PHE A 266 -10.44 -9.55 -2.82
CA PHE A 266 -9.69 -9.23 -4.03
C PHE A 266 -10.55 -8.64 -5.13
N GLY A 267 -9.91 -7.90 -6.03
CA GLY A 267 -10.58 -7.12 -7.05
C GLY A 267 -9.61 -6.62 -8.11
N ARG A 268 -10.17 -5.90 -9.08
CA ARG A 268 -9.37 -5.24 -10.10
C ARG A 268 -8.88 -3.91 -9.54
N LEU A 269 -7.61 -3.58 -9.76
CA LEU A 269 -7.01 -2.32 -9.38
C LEU A 269 -7.45 -1.22 -10.35
N ASN A 270 -7.83 -0.06 -9.82
CA ASN A 270 -8.03 1.15 -10.59
C ASN A 270 -6.67 1.81 -10.85
N GLU A 271 -6.21 1.81 -12.11
CA GLU A 271 -4.91 2.38 -12.47
C GLU A 271 -4.83 3.91 -12.26
N SER A 272 -5.96 4.61 -12.34
CA SER A 272 -6.00 6.08 -12.28
C SER A 272 -5.97 6.63 -10.86
N LYS A 273 -6.63 5.97 -9.90
CA LYS A 273 -6.72 6.44 -8.49
C LYS A 273 -5.35 6.64 -7.82
N PRO A 274 -4.40 5.70 -7.86
CA PRO A 274 -3.04 5.90 -7.32
C PRO A 274 -2.33 7.13 -7.88
N LYS A 275 -2.68 7.54 -9.11
CA LYS A 275 -2.08 8.65 -9.85
C LYS A 275 -2.85 9.96 -9.71
N ASP A 276 -3.99 9.94 -9.04
CA ASP A 276 -4.87 11.10 -8.91
C ASP A 276 -4.36 12.06 -7.83
N THR A 277 -3.59 13.07 -8.26
CA THR A 277 -3.14 14.17 -7.39
C THR A 277 -4.28 14.96 -6.73
N GLY A 278 -5.50 14.88 -7.26
CA GLY A 278 -6.70 15.47 -6.67
C GLY A 278 -7.11 14.83 -5.34
N MET A 279 -6.64 13.61 -5.04
CA MET A 279 -6.85 12.94 -3.75
C MET A 279 -6.03 13.56 -2.61
N GLY A 280 -5.11 14.48 -2.93
CA GLY A 280 -4.26 15.16 -1.96
C GLY A 280 -3.10 14.30 -1.48
N TRP A 281 -2.32 14.82 -0.53
CA TRP A 281 -1.11 14.14 -0.04
C TRP A 281 -1.47 12.80 0.62
N PRO A 282 -0.73 11.69 0.34
CA PRO A 282 0.56 11.62 -0.36
C PRO A 282 0.46 11.23 -1.86
N TYR A 283 -0.69 11.40 -2.52
CA TYR A 283 -0.84 11.11 -3.94
C TYR A 283 -0.03 12.09 -4.82
N GLU A 284 0.52 11.68 -5.96
CA GLU A 284 0.52 10.34 -6.57
C GLU A 284 1.35 9.32 -5.76
N LEU A 285 0.78 8.12 -5.56
CA LEU A 285 1.43 6.98 -4.93
C LEU A 285 2.54 6.44 -5.84
N MET A 286 3.65 5.97 -5.28
CA MET A 286 4.80 5.47 -6.06
C MET A 286 5.40 4.15 -5.56
N LEU A 287 5.09 3.74 -4.33
CA LEU A 287 5.55 2.47 -3.74
C LEU A 287 4.56 1.34 -4.04
N SER A 288 3.27 1.62 -3.93
CA SER A 288 2.20 0.61 -4.00
C SER A 288 1.18 0.92 -5.09
N TYR A 289 0.40 -0.10 -5.46
CA TYR A 289 -0.76 0.03 -6.35
C TYR A 289 -0.44 0.64 -7.74
N GLN A 290 0.73 0.34 -8.29
CA GLN A 290 1.23 0.96 -9.55
C GLN A 290 0.80 0.22 -10.83
N CYS A 291 -0.17 -0.70 -10.75
CA CYS A 291 -0.65 -1.51 -11.87
C CYS A 291 0.49 -2.18 -12.68
N ASN A 292 1.49 -2.72 -11.98
CA ASN A 292 2.65 -3.39 -12.58
C ASN A 292 3.05 -4.64 -11.79
N GLN A 293 3.96 -5.45 -12.35
CA GLN A 293 4.37 -6.70 -11.73
C GLN A 293 4.97 -6.50 -10.34
N ARG A 294 5.68 -5.39 -10.09
CA ARG A 294 6.32 -5.14 -8.80
C ARG A 294 5.27 -5.03 -7.69
N THR A 295 4.18 -4.30 -7.93
CA THR A 295 3.17 -3.97 -6.92
C THR A 295 1.91 -4.85 -6.97
N GLN A 296 1.83 -5.83 -7.88
CA GLN A 296 0.68 -6.72 -7.95
C GLN A 296 0.65 -7.71 -6.77
N GLY A 297 -0.55 -8.12 -6.37
CA GLY A 297 -0.73 -9.13 -5.33
C GLY A 297 -1.61 -8.65 -4.19
N VAL A 298 -1.37 -9.20 -3.02
CA VAL A 298 -2.27 -9.13 -1.87
C VAL A 298 -1.54 -8.48 -0.71
N ASP A 299 -2.23 -7.60 0.00
CA ASP A 299 -1.78 -7.03 1.26
C ASP A 299 -2.03 -8.03 2.40
N ILE A 300 -1.04 -8.28 3.25
CA ILE A 300 -1.20 -9.11 4.44
C ILE A 300 -1.51 -8.21 5.63
N VAL A 301 -2.71 -8.36 6.18
CA VAL A 301 -3.22 -7.58 7.31
C VAL A 301 -3.29 -8.48 8.53
N CYS A 302 -2.66 -8.04 9.62
CA CYS A 302 -2.70 -8.71 10.91
C CYS A 302 -2.76 -7.64 11.99
N LYS A 303 -3.56 -7.85 13.05
CA LYS A 303 -3.65 -6.92 14.19
C LYS A 303 -4.01 -5.48 13.79
N GLY A 304 -4.83 -5.35 12.75
CA GLY A 304 -5.31 -4.08 12.21
C GLY A 304 -4.29 -3.27 11.39
N ILE A 305 -3.08 -3.79 11.18
CA ILE A 305 -2.04 -3.15 10.36
C ILE A 305 -1.69 -3.99 9.13
N VAL A 306 -1.25 -3.32 8.06
CA VAL A 306 -0.70 -3.99 6.87
C VAL A 306 0.78 -4.28 7.12
N LEU A 307 1.13 -5.56 7.21
CA LEU A 307 2.52 -5.99 7.41
C LEU A 307 3.33 -5.86 6.12
N LYS A 308 2.73 -6.27 5.00
CA LYS A 308 3.36 -6.32 3.68
C LYS A 308 2.31 -6.09 2.59
N SER A 309 2.71 -5.43 1.51
CA SER A 309 1.83 -5.09 0.39
C SER A 309 2.28 -5.74 -0.91
N GLY A 310 1.33 -6.12 -1.78
CA GLY A 310 1.64 -6.68 -3.10
C GLY A 310 2.35 -8.05 -3.06
N VAL A 311 1.97 -8.90 -2.11
CA VAL A 311 2.48 -10.27 -1.99
C VAL A 311 1.78 -11.16 -3.01
N PHE A 312 2.54 -11.88 -3.84
CA PHE A 312 1.98 -12.73 -4.88
C PHE A 312 2.61 -14.11 -4.88
N THR A 313 3.92 -14.19 -5.11
CA THR A 313 4.63 -15.47 -5.27
C THR A 313 4.49 -16.38 -4.06
N GLU A 314 4.59 -15.81 -2.86
CA GLU A 314 4.51 -16.54 -1.59
C GLU A 314 3.13 -17.17 -1.35
N ILE A 315 2.06 -16.55 -1.85
CA ILE A 315 0.68 -17.00 -1.61
C ILE A 315 0.23 -18.00 -2.68
N PHE A 316 0.54 -17.72 -3.94
CA PHE A 316 0.01 -18.48 -5.07
C PHE A 316 0.97 -19.52 -5.64
N ASP A 317 2.21 -19.60 -5.12
CA ASP A 317 3.28 -20.45 -5.66
C ASP A 317 3.48 -20.25 -7.17
N ARG A 318 3.39 -19.00 -7.63
CA ARG A 318 3.54 -18.62 -9.04
C ARG A 318 4.36 -17.35 -9.19
N SER A 319 5.18 -17.30 -10.22
CA SER A 319 5.89 -16.08 -10.57
C SER A 319 4.93 -14.96 -10.96
N LYS A 320 5.31 -13.72 -10.63
CA LYS A 320 4.60 -12.51 -11.06
C LYS A 320 4.57 -12.45 -12.60
N HIS A 321 3.45 -11.97 -13.16
CA HIS A 321 3.22 -11.92 -14.61
C HIS A 321 2.28 -10.77 -14.98
N ASN A 322 2.51 -10.13 -16.13
CA ASN A 322 1.76 -8.94 -16.59
C ASN A 322 0.24 -9.12 -16.65
N LYS A 323 -0.22 -10.35 -16.82
CA LYS A 323 -1.65 -10.71 -16.82
C LYS A 323 -2.31 -10.48 -15.46
N TYR A 324 -1.56 -10.28 -14.38
CA TYR A 324 -2.07 -9.99 -13.05
C TYR A 324 -1.73 -8.57 -12.58
N ASN A 325 -1.26 -7.69 -13.47
CA ASN A 325 -0.89 -6.32 -13.09
C ASN A 325 -2.08 -5.52 -12.50
N GLU A 326 -3.30 -5.86 -12.91
CA GLU A 326 -4.53 -5.26 -12.40
C GLU A 326 -5.10 -6.03 -11.20
N PHE A 327 -4.43 -7.08 -10.70
CA PHE A 327 -4.89 -7.83 -9.53
C PHE A 327 -4.35 -7.22 -8.25
N CYS A 328 -5.28 -6.89 -7.35
CA CYS A 328 -4.98 -6.48 -5.98
C CYS A 328 -5.94 -7.17 -5.00
N GLY A 329 -5.50 -7.32 -3.75
CA GLY A 329 -6.33 -7.87 -2.68
C GLY A 329 -5.78 -7.60 -1.29
N GLU A 330 -6.47 -8.11 -0.28
CA GLU A 330 -5.98 -8.22 1.09
C GLU A 330 -6.39 -9.53 1.75
N ILE A 331 -5.52 -10.10 2.56
CA ILE A 331 -5.81 -11.19 3.49
C ILE A 331 -5.78 -10.61 4.90
N ILE A 332 -6.92 -10.68 5.59
CA ILE A 332 -7.08 -10.22 6.97
C ILE A 332 -7.03 -11.43 7.88
N LEU A 333 -5.98 -11.46 8.69
CA LEU A 333 -5.67 -12.52 9.64
C LEU A 333 -6.15 -12.16 11.05
N PRO A 334 -6.63 -13.15 11.83
CA PRO A 334 -6.97 -12.96 13.24
C PRO A 334 -5.73 -12.74 14.12
N ASP A 335 -5.95 -12.24 15.34
CA ASP A 335 -4.88 -11.87 16.29
C ASP A 335 -4.07 -13.06 16.85
N SER A 336 -4.53 -14.29 16.60
CA SER A 336 -3.82 -15.56 16.90
C SER A 336 -2.54 -15.72 16.07
N PHE A 337 -2.45 -15.10 14.90
CA PHE A 337 -1.24 -15.09 14.09
C PHE A 337 -0.19 -14.19 14.75
N SER A 338 1.01 -14.74 14.92
CA SER A 338 2.18 -13.98 15.38
C SER A 338 2.98 -13.43 14.20
N THR A 339 3.70 -12.35 14.47
CA THR A 339 4.60 -11.72 13.50
C THR A 339 6.04 -12.15 13.72
N ILE A 340 6.90 -11.99 12.71
CA ILE A 340 8.35 -12.07 12.94
C ILE A 340 8.85 -10.82 13.69
N VAL A 341 10.06 -10.88 14.26
CA VAL A 341 10.57 -9.87 15.21
C VAL A 341 10.51 -8.41 14.71
N ASN A 342 10.70 -8.19 13.40
CA ASN A 342 10.67 -6.86 12.79
C ASN A 342 9.30 -6.47 12.20
N LYS A 343 8.25 -7.27 12.43
CA LYS A 343 6.85 -7.06 11.98
C LYS A 343 6.72 -6.73 10.49
N THR A 344 7.59 -7.33 9.69
CA THR A 344 7.54 -7.24 8.22
C THR A 344 6.80 -8.41 7.59
N ASP A 345 6.54 -9.47 8.36
CA ASP A 345 5.81 -10.65 7.93
C ASP A 345 5.18 -11.39 9.13
N ILE A 346 4.37 -12.40 8.83
CA ILE A 346 3.88 -13.36 9.82
C ILE A 346 4.86 -14.53 10.02
N THR A 347 4.69 -15.32 11.07
CA THR A 347 5.36 -16.62 11.18
C THR A 347 4.79 -17.59 10.14
N THR A 348 5.57 -17.90 9.11
CA THR A 348 5.12 -18.64 7.91
C THR A 348 4.80 -20.11 8.15
N ASP A 349 5.18 -20.66 9.30
CA ASP A 349 4.91 -22.04 9.73
C ASP A 349 3.55 -22.21 10.41
N HIS A 350 2.75 -21.15 10.53
CA HIS A 350 1.40 -21.24 11.08
C HIS A 350 0.54 -22.18 10.21
N PRO A 351 -0.06 -23.26 10.77
CA PRO A 351 -0.81 -24.25 9.99
C PRO A 351 -1.93 -23.65 9.14
N GLY A 352 -2.67 -22.68 9.71
CA GLY A 352 -3.71 -21.95 8.98
C GLY A 352 -3.19 -21.15 7.78
N TRP A 353 -1.97 -20.59 7.86
CA TRP A 353 -1.36 -19.86 6.74
C TRP A 353 -0.95 -20.81 5.62
N VAL A 354 -0.26 -21.89 5.97
CA VAL A 354 0.20 -22.91 5.02
C VAL A 354 -1.01 -23.47 4.25
N ARG A 355 -2.06 -23.85 4.98
CA ARG A 355 -3.27 -24.41 4.38
C ARG A 355 -4.03 -23.40 3.52
N LEU A 356 -4.05 -22.12 3.90
CA LEU A 356 -4.61 -21.07 3.04
C LEU A 356 -3.84 -20.97 1.72
N CYS A 357 -2.51 -20.92 1.77
CA CYS A 357 -1.68 -20.84 0.57
C CYS A 357 -1.88 -22.06 -0.36
N GLU A 358 -2.02 -23.28 0.19
CA GLU A 358 -2.38 -24.48 -0.57
C GLU A 358 -3.72 -24.30 -1.31
N ILE A 359 -4.75 -23.80 -0.62
CA ILE A 359 -6.07 -23.57 -1.22
C ILE A 359 -5.99 -22.53 -2.34
N LEU A 360 -5.36 -21.39 -2.08
CA LEU A 360 -5.27 -20.28 -3.04
C LEU A 360 -4.42 -20.64 -4.26
N SER A 361 -3.36 -21.41 -4.09
CA SER A 361 -2.50 -21.88 -5.18
C SER A 361 -3.12 -23.02 -6.01
N SER A 362 -4.04 -23.79 -5.43
CA SER A 362 -4.71 -24.92 -6.13
C SER A 362 -5.59 -24.47 -7.31
N ASP A 363 -6.19 -23.28 -7.21
CA ASP A 363 -7.00 -22.68 -8.28
C ASP A 363 -6.79 -21.15 -8.32
N ILE A 364 -5.62 -20.75 -8.84
CA ILE A 364 -5.26 -19.34 -8.94
C ILE A 364 -6.30 -18.51 -9.72
N ASP A 365 -7.02 -19.11 -10.66
CA ASP A 365 -7.99 -18.39 -11.49
C ASP A 365 -9.28 -18.07 -10.72
N ALA A 366 -9.66 -18.91 -9.75
CA ALA A 366 -10.76 -18.63 -8.84
C ALA A 366 -10.44 -17.57 -7.78
N TYR A 367 -9.15 -17.35 -7.50
CA TYR A 367 -8.67 -16.48 -6.41
C TYR A 367 -7.87 -15.27 -6.88
N THR A 368 -7.80 -15.02 -8.19
CA THR A 368 -7.14 -13.84 -8.77
C THR A 368 -7.97 -13.25 -9.89
N ILE A 369 -7.55 -12.08 -10.39
CA ILE A 369 -8.14 -11.46 -11.57
C ILE A 369 -7.08 -11.36 -12.66
N LYS A 370 -7.41 -11.86 -13.84
CA LYS A 370 -6.61 -11.64 -15.04
C LYS A 370 -7.01 -10.34 -15.70
N ARG A 371 -6.00 -9.59 -16.12
CA ARG A 371 -6.10 -8.47 -17.05
C ARG A 371 -6.73 -8.98 -18.34
N ASP A 372 -7.80 -8.32 -18.77
CA ASP A 372 -8.44 -8.64 -20.05
C ASP A 372 -7.60 -8.09 -21.21
N THR A 373 -6.74 -8.95 -21.75
CA THR A 373 -5.86 -8.60 -22.86
C THR A 373 -6.62 -8.24 -24.14
N ASN A 374 -7.85 -8.74 -24.32
CA ASN A 374 -8.65 -8.44 -25.49
C ASN A 374 -9.26 -7.05 -25.40
N ALA A 375 -9.84 -6.69 -24.25
CA ALA A 375 -10.35 -5.33 -24.02
C ALA A 375 -9.27 -4.25 -24.21
N ILE A 376 -8.03 -4.52 -23.78
CA ILE A 376 -6.90 -3.58 -23.99
C ILE A 376 -6.51 -3.49 -25.45
N ARG A 377 -6.43 -4.62 -26.16
CA ARG A 377 -6.14 -4.63 -27.59
C ARG A 377 -7.22 -3.87 -28.36
N GLU A 378 -8.49 -4.07 -28.02
CA GLU A 378 -9.61 -3.31 -28.59
C GLU A 378 -9.48 -1.81 -28.33
N SER A 379 -9.17 -1.40 -27.10
CA SER A 379 -8.93 0.01 -26.76
C SER A 379 -7.76 0.63 -27.53
N LEU A 380 -6.64 -0.09 -27.69
CA LEU A 380 -5.49 0.36 -28.48
C LEU A 380 -5.82 0.50 -29.98
N ILE A 381 -6.53 -0.50 -30.54
CA ILE A 381 -7.01 -0.47 -31.93
C ILE A 381 -7.93 0.75 -32.11
N ARG A 382 -8.83 1.00 -31.14
CA ARG A 382 -9.73 2.15 -31.15
C ARG A 382 -8.96 3.46 -31.22
N GLN A 383 -7.95 3.64 -30.37
CA GLN A 383 -7.10 4.83 -30.36
C GLN A 383 -6.33 5.03 -31.68
N GLN A 384 -5.82 3.96 -32.29
CA GLN A 384 -5.13 4.03 -33.57
C GLN A 384 -6.08 4.41 -34.71
N LEU A 385 -7.23 3.74 -34.80
CA LEU A 385 -8.24 4.00 -35.82
C LEU A 385 -8.75 5.44 -35.76
N ILE A 386 -8.92 6.01 -34.56
CA ILE A 386 -9.29 7.43 -34.42
C ILE A 386 -8.26 8.33 -35.08
N LYS A 387 -6.96 8.14 -34.79
CA LYS A 387 -5.90 8.98 -35.40
C LYS A 387 -5.97 8.91 -36.93
N ILE A 388 -6.18 7.72 -37.47
CA ILE A 388 -6.32 7.49 -38.92
C ILE A 388 -7.58 8.19 -39.44
N LEU A 389 -8.75 7.94 -38.85
CA LEU A 389 -10.04 8.45 -39.32
C LEU A 389 -10.14 9.97 -39.24
N THR A 390 -9.61 10.57 -38.17
CA THR A 390 -9.59 12.03 -38.00
C THR A 390 -8.61 12.68 -38.98
N GLY A 391 -7.50 12.01 -39.30
CA GLY A 391 -6.54 12.48 -40.29
C GLY A 391 -7.02 12.37 -41.74
N HIS A 392 -7.73 11.29 -42.08
CA HIS A 392 -8.22 11.03 -43.44
C HIS A 392 -9.53 11.74 -43.78
N ASN A 393 -10.33 12.14 -42.79
CA ASN A 393 -11.62 12.81 -42.99
C ASN A 393 -11.66 14.20 -42.31
N PRO A 394 -11.05 15.24 -42.92
CA PRO A 394 -11.09 16.60 -42.38
C PRO A 394 -12.54 17.08 -42.19
N GLY A 395 -12.89 17.46 -40.96
CA GLY A 395 -14.21 17.96 -40.60
C GLY A 395 -15.23 16.89 -40.17
N ALA A 396 -14.89 15.59 -40.22
CA ALA A 396 -15.73 14.55 -39.65
C ALA A 396 -15.71 14.59 -38.12
N LYS A 397 -16.87 14.38 -37.49
CA LYS A 397 -17.01 14.24 -36.05
C LYS A 397 -16.88 12.77 -35.67
N VAL A 398 -15.73 12.40 -35.10
CA VAL A 398 -15.46 11.06 -34.58
C VAL A 398 -15.79 11.02 -33.08
N GLN A 399 -16.61 10.07 -32.64
CA GLN A 399 -16.98 9.88 -31.23
C GLN A 399 -16.76 8.43 -30.80
N ILE A 400 -16.25 8.25 -29.58
CA ILE A 400 -15.98 6.97 -28.93
C ILE A 400 -17.10 6.68 -27.93
N GLU A 401 -17.43 5.40 -27.76
CA GLU A 401 -18.34 4.91 -26.71
C GLU A 401 -19.61 5.77 -26.63
N LYS A 402 -20.15 6.08 -27.83
CA LYS A 402 -21.32 6.95 -27.94
C LYS A 402 -22.50 6.19 -27.36
N SER A 403 -22.94 6.57 -26.17
CA SER A 403 -24.11 5.99 -25.51
C SER A 403 -25.40 6.49 -26.18
N ILE A 404 -26.20 5.56 -26.71
CA ILE A 404 -27.52 5.83 -27.29
C ILE A 404 -28.50 4.81 -26.71
N GLY A 405 -29.46 5.28 -25.91
CA GLY A 405 -30.49 4.41 -25.33
C GLY A 405 -29.94 3.30 -24.42
N GLY A 406 -28.79 3.53 -23.78
CA GLY A 406 -28.12 2.55 -22.92
C GLY A 406 -27.18 1.58 -23.66
N VAL A 407 -27.03 1.71 -24.98
CA VAL A 407 -26.08 0.96 -25.79
C VAL A 407 -24.88 1.84 -26.11
N GLU A 408 -23.67 1.38 -25.81
CA GLU A 408 -22.43 2.10 -26.12
C GLU A 408 -21.88 1.63 -27.46
N ILE A 409 -21.76 2.56 -28.41
CA ILE A 409 -21.20 2.31 -29.75
C ILE A 409 -19.69 2.58 -29.71
N ASP A 410 -18.89 1.59 -30.08
CA ASP A 410 -17.42 1.63 -30.07
C ASP A 410 -16.83 2.86 -30.77
N ILE A 411 -17.09 3.02 -32.08
CA ILE A 411 -16.74 4.22 -32.85
C ILE A 411 -17.93 4.64 -33.71
N SER A 412 -18.24 5.92 -33.69
CA SER A 412 -19.13 6.55 -34.67
C SER A 412 -18.44 7.71 -35.37
N VAL A 413 -18.58 7.77 -36.69
CA VAL A 413 -18.04 8.83 -37.53
C VAL A 413 -19.21 9.51 -38.23
N ARG A 414 -19.34 10.82 -38.08
CA ARG A 414 -20.29 11.63 -38.84
C ARG A 414 -19.55 12.59 -39.75
N ASN A 415 -19.71 12.44 -41.04
CA ASN A 415 -19.08 13.30 -42.03
C ASN A 415 -19.84 14.63 -42.18
N PRO A 416 -19.21 15.67 -42.77
CA PRO A 416 -19.85 16.97 -42.99
C PRO A 416 -21.11 16.92 -43.87
N ASP A 417 -21.18 15.97 -44.80
CA ASP A 417 -22.36 15.74 -45.66
C ASP A 417 -23.54 15.06 -44.92
N GLY A 418 -23.34 14.72 -43.65
CA GLY A 418 -24.34 14.10 -42.79
C GLY A 418 -24.47 12.59 -42.95
N THR A 419 -23.55 11.94 -43.66
CA THR A 419 -23.38 10.46 -43.67
C THR A 419 -22.80 9.99 -42.33
N ILE A 420 -23.16 8.77 -41.94
CA ILE A 420 -22.77 8.17 -40.66
C ILE A 420 -22.16 6.79 -40.91
N TYR A 421 -20.98 6.57 -40.34
CA TYR A 421 -20.34 5.25 -40.26
C TYR A 421 -20.24 4.83 -38.80
N ILE A 422 -20.40 3.54 -38.55
CA ILE A 422 -20.20 2.94 -37.22
C ILE A 422 -19.24 1.77 -37.32
N MET A 423 -18.48 1.55 -36.26
CA MET A 423 -17.55 0.43 -36.17
C MET A 423 -17.71 -0.31 -34.86
N GLU A 424 -17.66 -1.64 -34.93
CA GLU A 424 -17.52 -2.57 -33.80
C GLU A 424 -16.13 -3.18 -33.87
N LEU A 425 -15.40 -3.22 -32.74
CA LEU A 425 -14.02 -3.70 -32.69
C LEU A 425 -13.91 -5.00 -31.89
N LYS A 426 -13.13 -5.94 -32.42
CA LYS A 426 -12.75 -7.18 -31.74
C LYS A 426 -11.24 -7.41 -31.80
N ALA A 427 -10.66 -7.73 -30.64
CA ALA A 427 -9.22 -8.01 -30.55
C ALA A 427 -8.83 -9.35 -31.19
N GLY A 428 -9.76 -10.31 -31.21
CA GLY A 428 -9.60 -11.65 -31.76
C GLY A 428 -10.44 -11.88 -33.01
N ASN A 429 -10.71 -13.14 -33.32
CA ASN A 429 -11.60 -13.51 -34.41
C ASN A 429 -13.03 -13.11 -34.07
N ALA A 430 -13.75 -12.63 -35.07
CA ALA A 430 -15.17 -12.30 -34.93
C ALA A 430 -16.02 -13.56 -34.66
N GLU A 431 -17.06 -13.39 -33.87
CA GLU A 431 -18.12 -14.36 -33.63
C GLU A 431 -19.45 -13.87 -34.21
N PRO A 432 -20.41 -14.78 -34.52
CA PRO A 432 -21.73 -14.41 -35.03
C PRO A 432 -22.48 -13.34 -34.23
N LYS A 433 -22.29 -13.32 -32.91
CA LYS A 433 -22.92 -12.35 -32.00
C LYS A 433 -22.46 -10.91 -32.25
N ASP A 434 -21.26 -10.73 -32.79
CA ASP A 434 -20.66 -9.41 -33.02
C ASP A 434 -21.37 -8.69 -34.18
N ILE A 435 -21.85 -9.43 -35.17
CA ILE A 435 -22.74 -8.90 -36.22
C ILE A 435 -24.07 -8.44 -35.63
N GLY A 436 -24.60 -9.17 -34.64
CA GLY A 436 -25.80 -8.78 -33.91
C GLY A 436 -25.62 -7.46 -33.14
N GLN A 437 -24.47 -7.28 -32.49
CA GLN A 437 -24.11 -6.03 -31.81
C GLN A 437 -24.01 -4.85 -32.78
N LEU A 438 -23.36 -5.05 -33.93
CA LEU A 438 -23.25 -4.03 -34.97
C LEU A 438 -24.62 -3.62 -35.56
N LEU A 439 -25.54 -4.58 -35.72
CA LEU A 439 -26.92 -4.28 -36.13
C LEU A 439 -27.66 -3.49 -35.06
N LEU A 440 -27.52 -3.86 -33.78
CA LEU A 440 -28.11 -3.11 -32.68
C LEU A 440 -27.68 -1.64 -32.72
N TYR A 441 -26.39 -1.38 -32.93
CA TYR A 441 -25.88 -0.01 -33.10
C TYR A 441 -26.54 0.73 -34.26
N ALA A 442 -26.67 0.08 -35.42
CA ALA A 442 -27.31 0.68 -36.59
C ALA A 442 -28.77 1.07 -36.30
N TYR A 443 -29.52 0.22 -35.61
CA TYR A 443 -30.90 0.51 -35.22
C TYR A 443 -31.00 1.60 -34.14
N CYS A 444 -30.06 1.66 -33.18
CA CYS A 444 -29.98 2.75 -32.20
C CYS A 444 -29.72 4.11 -32.89
N ILE A 445 -28.84 4.15 -33.89
CA ILE A 445 -28.61 5.35 -34.72
C ILE A 445 -29.87 5.69 -35.50
N ARG A 446 -30.53 4.71 -36.15
CA ARG A 446 -31.79 4.94 -36.87
C ARG A 446 -32.87 5.53 -35.97
N ALA A 447 -33.00 5.02 -34.75
CA ALA A 447 -33.99 5.50 -33.79
C ALA A 447 -33.69 6.92 -33.28
N SER A 448 -32.42 7.29 -33.10
CA SER A 448 -32.02 8.59 -32.57
C SER A 448 -31.87 9.69 -33.63
N ASP A 449 -31.29 9.35 -34.79
CA ASP A 449 -30.94 10.28 -35.86
C ASP A 449 -31.90 10.21 -37.06
N GLY A 450 -32.83 9.24 -37.08
CA GLY A 450 -33.76 9.02 -38.20
C GLY A 450 -33.09 8.49 -39.48
N LYS A 451 -31.79 8.20 -39.44
CA LYS A 451 -30.97 7.75 -40.57
C LYS A 451 -30.34 6.38 -40.30
N ILE A 452 -30.22 5.56 -41.33
CA ILE A 452 -29.44 4.32 -41.27
C ILE A 452 -27.98 4.68 -41.56
N PRO A 453 -27.00 4.15 -40.79
CA PRO A 453 -25.60 4.30 -41.15
C PRO A 453 -25.33 3.77 -42.56
N GLU A 454 -24.53 4.49 -43.34
CA GLU A 454 -24.18 4.11 -44.71
C GLU A 454 -23.19 2.93 -44.73
N ARG A 455 -22.38 2.81 -43.68
CA ARG A 455 -21.44 1.70 -43.48
C ARG A 455 -21.43 1.28 -42.02
N CYS A 456 -21.59 -0.02 -41.81
CA CYS A 456 -21.47 -0.68 -40.53
C CYS A 456 -20.28 -1.65 -40.62
N ILE A 457 -19.18 -1.34 -39.93
CA ILE A 457 -17.91 -2.04 -40.14
C ILE A 457 -17.58 -2.88 -38.90
N LEU A 458 -17.40 -4.19 -39.07
CA LEU A 458 -16.84 -5.05 -38.03
C LEU A 458 -15.33 -5.20 -38.27
N VAL A 459 -14.51 -4.76 -37.30
CA VAL A 459 -13.06 -4.88 -37.37
C VAL A 459 -12.58 -5.99 -36.43
N ALA A 460 -11.89 -7.00 -36.97
CA ALA A 460 -11.43 -8.16 -36.20
C ALA A 460 -10.09 -8.71 -36.71
N SER A 461 -9.44 -9.62 -35.97
CA SER A 461 -8.22 -10.30 -36.47
C SER A 461 -8.52 -11.29 -37.61
N GLY A 462 -9.75 -11.78 -37.69
CA GLY A 462 -10.18 -12.73 -38.71
C GLY A 462 -11.67 -13.01 -38.64
N PHE A 463 -12.20 -13.53 -39.75
CA PHE A 463 -13.60 -13.89 -39.93
C PHE A 463 -13.68 -15.35 -40.37
N ASN A 464 -14.60 -16.12 -39.78
CA ASN A 464 -14.89 -17.48 -40.24
C ASN A 464 -16.08 -17.46 -41.21
N SER A 465 -16.29 -18.57 -41.92
CA SER A 465 -17.35 -18.69 -42.93
C SER A 465 -18.76 -18.45 -42.37
N SER A 466 -18.99 -18.76 -41.09
CA SER A 466 -20.27 -18.50 -40.44
C SER A 466 -20.54 -17.00 -40.28
N VAL A 467 -19.54 -16.23 -39.83
CA VAL A 467 -19.64 -14.77 -39.70
C VAL A 467 -19.85 -14.12 -41.08
N GLU A 468 -19.09 -14.55 -42.08
CA GLU A 468 -19.22 -14.05 -43.46
C GLU A 468 -20.63 -14.30 -44.03
N GLN A 469 -21.16 -15.52 -43.85
CA GLN A 469 -22.49 -15.87 -44.32
C GLN A 469 -23.59 -15.08 -43.61
N ILE A 470 -23.45 -14.87 -42.29
CA ILE A 470 -24.40 -14.09 -41.49
C ILE A 470 -24.36 -12.62 -41.88
N ALA A 471 -23.17 -12.03 -42.02
CA ALA A 471 -22.99 -10.65 -42.46
C ALA A 471 -23.67 -10.41 -43.82
N LYS A 472 -23.43 -11.28 -44.80
CA LYS A 472 -24.08 -11.21 -46.11
C LYS A 472 -25.60 -11.30 -46.01
N THR A 473 -26.10 -12.31 -45.30
CA THR A 473 -27.54 -12.56 -45.18
C THR A 473 -28.26 -11.40 -44.50
N LEU A 474 -27.68 -10.85 -43.43
CA LEU A 474 -28.29 -9.76 -42.69
C LEU A 474 -28.12 -8.42 -43.40
N SER A 475 -27.04 -8.23 -44.16
CA SER A 475 -26.90 -7.03 -44.99
C SER A 475 -28.03 -6.93 -46.02
N GLU A 476 -28.34 -8.06 -46.69
CA GLU A 476 -29.45 -8.15 -47.65
C GLU A 476 -30.82 -8.02 -46.98
N LYS A 477 -31.05 -8.69 -45.84
CA LYS A 477 -32.38 -8.73 -45.20
C LYS A 477 -32.73 -7.47 -44.41
N CYS A 478 -31.74 -6.80 -43.82
CA CYS A 478 -31.96 -5.64 -42.96
C CYS A 478 -31.75 -4.31 -43.68
N ASP A 479 -31.34 -4.33 -44.96
CA ASP A 479 -31.02 -3.13 -45.74
C ASP A 479 -29.97 -2.26 -45.02
N ILE A 480 -28.92 -2.93 -44.51
CA ILE A 480 -27.79 -2.31 -43.80
C ILE A 480 -26.52 -2.79 -44.47
N ASN A 481 -25.64 -1.88 -44.88
CA ASN A 481 -24.36 -2.24 -45.47
C ASN A 481 -23.39 -2.70 -44.37
N ILE A 482 -23.16 -4.01 -44.28
CA ILE A 482 -22.23 -4.62 -43.32
C ILE A 482 -20.93 -4.95 -44.03
N GLU A 483 -19.84 -4.40 -43.51
CA GLU A 483 -18.49 -4.59 -44.03
C GLU A 483 -17.63 -5.31 -43.00
N LEU A 484 -16.88 -6.31 -43.44
CA LEU A 484 -15.92 -7.04 -42.63
C LEU A 484 -14.53 -6.56 -43.00
N LEU A 485 -13.80 -5.99 -42.04
CA LEU A 485 -12.48 -5.42 -42.28
C LEU A 485 -11.46 -6.08 -41.36
N LYS A 486 -10.39 -6.66 -41.91
CA LYS A 486 -9.35 -7.21 -41.05
C LYS A 486 -8.60 -6.07 -40.38
N ARG A 487 -8.16 -6.32 -39.16
CA ARG A 487 -7.45 -5.33 -38.36
C ARG A 487 -6.24 -4.74 -39.10
N GLU A 488 -5.43 -5.57 -39.75
CA GLU A 488 -4.24 -5.14 -40.50
C GLU A 488 -4.62 -4.15 -41.63
N GLU A 489 -5.72 -4.43 -42.33
CA GLU A 489 -6.27 -3.57 -43.39
C GLU A 489 -6.83 -2.25 -42.84
N ALA A 490 -7.41 -2.28 -41.63
CA ALA A 490 -8.00 -1.10 -40.99
C ALA A 490 -6.96 -0.09 -40.48
N ILE A 491 -5.81 -0.57 -40.02
CA ILE A 491 -4.75 0.27 -39.43
C ILE A 491 -3.66 0.62 -40.46
N GLY A 492 -3.63 -0.05 -41.62
CA GLY A 492 -2.65 0.20 -42.68
C GLY A 492 -1.28 -0.39 -42.38
N GLU A 493 -1.22 -1.58 -41.77
CA GLU A 493 0.01 -2.37 -41.58
C GLU A 493 0.27 -3.36 -42.73
#